data_AF-A0A7S4CA54-F1
#
_entry.id   AF-A0A7S4CA54-F1
#
_cell.length_a   1.000
_cell.length_b   1.000
_cell.length_c   1.000
_cell.angle_alpha   90.00
_cell.angle_beta   90.00
_cell.angle_gamma   90.00
#
_symmetry.space_group_name_H-M   'P 1'
#
loop_
_entity.id
_entity.type
_entity.pdbx_description
1 polymer ?
#
loop_
_entity_poly.entity_id
_entity_poly.type
_entity_poly.pdbx_seq_one_letter_code
_entity_poly.pdbx_strand_id
1 'polypeptide(L)'
;QIQGGTDATLVVRDMRTGTVCDQLEGVCAVHWTAAGTLLYTVQNDLCRPHRVFEHALGTPRARDACVFAEDHEKIFLDLSRTKDGRWNVVYAQSKTRGG
;
A
#
# COMPACT_ATOMS: atom_id res chain seq x y z
N GLN A 1 13.00 4.08 4.80
CA GLN A 1 13.12 2.81 4.05
C GLN A 1 12.53 1.72 4.92
N ILE A 2 11.33 1.23 4.60
CA ILE A 2 10.78 0.03 5.25
C ILE A 2 11.08 -1.12 4.29
N GLN A 3 12.00 -2.00 4.68
CA GLN A 3 12.25 -3.28 4.01
C GLN A 3 11.45 -4.37 4.72
N GLY A 4 10.71 -5.18 3.97
CA GLY A 4 10.37 -6.56 4.34
C GLY A 4 8.99 -6.81 4.96
N GLY A 5 8.06 -7.33 4.16
CA GLY A 5 7.52 -8.69 4.33
C GLY A 5 6.74 -9.08 5.59
N THR A 6 6.13 -8.16 6.33
CA THR A 6 5.12 -8.51 7.34
C THR A 6 3.83 -7.75 7.09
N ASP A 7 2.70 -8.43 7.17
CA ASP A 7 1.39 -7.81 7.23
C ASP A 7 1.36 -6.88 8.45
N ALA A 8 1.60 -5.59 8.21
CA ALA A 8 1.65 -4.61 9.26
C ALA A 8 0.26 -3.98 9.43
N THR A 9 -0.02 -3.56 10.66
CA THR A 9 -1.11 -2.62 10.90
C THR A 9 -0.60 -1.21 10.60
N LEU A 10 -1.13 -0.59 9.57
CA LEU A 10 -0.96 0.83 9.31
C LEU A 10 -1.83 1.61 10.31
N VAL A 11 -1.21 2.52 11.06
CA VAL A 11 -1.91 3.43 11.97
C VAL A 11 -1.63 4.85 11.51
N VAL A 12 -2.70 5.60 11.25
CA VAL A 12 -2.64 7.02 10.88
C VAL A 12 -2.97 7.85 12.11
N ARG A 13 -2.10 8.82 12.43
CA ARG A 13 -2.26 9.70 13.60
C ARG A 13 -2.19 11.15 13.18
N ASP A 14 -3.11 11.96 13.71
CA ASP A 14 -3.01 13.41 13.63
C ASP A 14 -1.86 13.89 14.53
N MET A 15 -0.89 14.58 13.94
CA MET A 15 0.32 15.01 14.65
C MET A 15 0.12 16.21 15.57
N ARG A 16 -0.96 16.99 15.40
CA ARG A 16 -1.28 18.12 16.29
C ARG A 16 -1.95 17.66 17.57
N THR A 17 -2.89 16.72 17.45
CA THR A 17 -3.71 16.25 18.58
C THR A 17 -3.19 14.96 19.19
N GLY A 18 -2.36 14.22 18.44
CA GLY A 18 -1.93 12.88 18.82
C GLY A 18 -3.02 11.82 18.66
N THR A 19 -4.19 12.15 18.10
CA THR A 19 -5.32 11.21 17.97
C THR A 19 -5.11 10.23 16.82
N VAL A 20 -5.46 8.96 17.02
CA VAL A 20 -5.49 7.97 15.93
C VAL A 20 -6.69 8.25 15.05
N CYS A 21 -6.45 8.48 13.76
CA CYS A 21 -7.48 8.76 12.77
C CYS A 21 -8.00 7.48 12.15
N ASP A 22 -7.10 6.60 11.72
CA ASP A 22 -7.44 5.35 11.04
C ASP A 22 -6.45 4.24 11.38
N GLN A 23 -6.91 3.01 11.20
CA GLN A 23 -6.14 1.79 11.39
C GLN A 23 -6.52 0.76 10.31
N LEU A 24 -5.52 0.28 9.57
CA LEU A 24 -5.69 -0.69 8.48
C LEU A 24 -4.74 -1.88 8.67
N GLU A 25 -5.30 -3.07 8.77
CA GLU A 25 -4.53 -4.32 8.94
C GLU A 25 -4.13 -4.93 7.59
N GLY A 26 -3.03 -5.68 7.57
CA GLY A 26 -2.58 -6.39 6.37
C GLY A 26 -2.00 -5.49 5.29
N VAL A 27 -1.46 -4.33 5.70
CA VAL A 27 -0.81 -3.38 4.79
C VAL A 27 0.67 -3.72 4.68
N CYS A 28 1.19 -3.76 3.45
CA CYS A 28 2.60 -4.13 3.18
C CYS A 28 3.45 -2.91 2.82
N ALA A 29 2.92 -2.03 1.98
CA ALA A 29 3.53 -0.76 1.61
C ALA A 29 2.44 0.32 1.57
N VAL A 30 2.83 1.58 1.83
CA VAL A 30 1.90 2.72 1.85
C VAL A 30 2.59 4.01 1.39
N HIS A 31 1.85 4.84 0.64
CA HIS A 31 2.24 6.21 0.26
C HIS A 31 1.05 7.17 0.31
N TRP A 32 1.33 8.42 0.64
CA TRP A 32 0.36 9.51 0.49
C TRP A 32 0.26 9.95 -0.97
N THR A 33 -0.97 10.12 -1.45
CA THR A 33 -1.25 10.75 -2.73
C THR A 33 -1.21 12.28 -2.63
N ALA A 34 -1.12 12.96 -3.77
CA ALA A 34 -1.27 14.41 -3.83
C ALA A 34 -2.69 14.89 -3.47
N ALA A 35 -3.69 14.00 -3.54
CA ALA A 35 -5.07 14.29 -3.16
C ALA A 35 -5.34 14.15 -1.65
N GLY A 36 -4.34 13.73 -0.86
CA GLY A 36 -4.50 13.54 0.59
C GLY A 36 -5.12 12.20 0.99
N THR A 37 -5.20 11.24 0.06
CA THR A 37 -5.57 9.84 0.31
C THR A 37 -4.33 8.98 0.50
N LEU A 38 -4.52 7.74 0.95
CA LEU A 38 -3.46 6.75 1.11
C LEU A 38 -3.56 5.68 0.02
N LEU A 39 -2.48 5.44 -0.72
CA LEU A 39 -2.32 4.24 -1.54
C LEU A 39 -1.56 3.19 -0.74
N TYR A 40 -2.06 1.95 -0.76
CA TYR A 40 -1.43 0.87 -0.02
C TYR A 40 -1.56 -0.48 -0.72
N THR A 41 -0.64 -1.40 -0.42
CA THR A 41 -0.67 -2.77 -0.93
C THR A 41 -1.10 -3.77 0.13
N VAL A 42 -1.76 -4.85 -0.31
CA VAL A 42 -2.13 -5.99 0.55
C VAL A 42 -1.64 -7.31 -0.03
N GLN A 43 -1.26 -8.22 0.87
CA GLN A 43 -0.87 -9.58 0.53
C GLN A 43 -2.09 -10.49 0.30
N ASN A 44 -1.91 -11.55 -0.48
CA ASN A 44 -2.78 -12.71 -0.48
C ASN A 44 -2.23 -13.80 0.47
N ASP A 45 -2.88 -14.96 0.49
CA ASP A 45 -2.51 -16.12 1.32
C ASP A 45 -1.09 -16.66 1.06
N LEU A 46 -0.43 -16.25 -0.03
CA LEU A 46 0.95 -16.62 -0.37
C LEU A 46 1.98 -15.58 0.10
N CYS A 47 1.58 -14.64 0.97
CA CYS A 47 2.42 -13.50 1.37
C CYS A 47 2.97 -12.74 0.15
N ARG A 48 2.12 -12.55 -0.88
CA ARG A 48 2.44 -11.80 -2.09
C ARG A 48 1.58 -10.54 -2.17
N PRO A 49 2.18 -9.33 -2.14
CA PRO A 49 1.45 -8.10 -2.44
C PRO A 49 0.93 -8.17 -3.87
N HIS A 50 -0.39 -8.14 -4.03
CA HIS A 50 -1.05 -8.43 -5.31
C HIS A 50 -2.17 -7.45 -5.66
N ARG A 51 -2.56 -6.59 -4.72
CA ARG A 51 -3.55 -5.53 -4.93
C ARG A 51 -3.06 -4.22 -4.35
N VAL A 52 -3.44 -3.13 -5.00
CA VAL A 52 -3.25 -1.75 -4.56
C VAL A 52 -4.63 -1.14 -4.32
N PHE A 53 -4.82 -0.60 -3.12
CA PHE A 53 -6.04 0.07 -2.71
C PHE A 53 -5.77 1.55 -2.44
N GLU A 54 -6.80 2.38 -2.62
CA GLU A 54 -6.82 3.77 -2.21
C GLU A 54 -7.82 3.97 -1.07
N HIS A 55 -7.34 4.55 0.03
CA HIS A 55 -8.10 4.83 1.25
C HIS A 55 -8.25 6.33 1.47
N ALA A 56 -9.49 6.76 1.69
CA ALA A 56 -9.80 8.09 2.17
C ALA A 56 -9.91 8.09 3.71
N LEU A 57 -9.20 9.01 4.38
CA LEU A 57 -9.17 9.05 5.83
C LEU A 57 -10.56 9.17 6.46
N GLY A 58 -10.78 8.49 7.57
CA GLY A 58 -12.03 8.45 8.32
C GLY A 58 -13.15 7.67 7.62
N THR A 59 -12.87 7.00 6.51
CA THR A 59 -13.84 6.12 5.85
C THR A 59 -13.60 4.66 6.22
N PRO A 60 -14.65 3.82 6.28
CA PRO A 60 -14.45 2.39 6.51
C PRO A 60 -13.65 1.76 5.35
N ARG A 61 -12.70 0.88 5.67
CA ARG A 61 -11.89 0.11 4.69
C ARG A 61 -12.71 -0.52 3.56
N ALA A 62 -13.95 -0.93 3.83
CA ALA A 62 -14.84 -1.51 2.82
C ALA A 62 -15.20 -0.55 1.67
N ARG A 63 -14.92 0.75 1.81
CA ARG A 63 -15.08 1.78 0.77
C ARG A 63 -13.80 2.04 -0.01
N ASP A 64 -12.68 1.42 0.37
CA ASP A 64 -11.41 1.61 -0.33
C ASP A 64 -11.53 1.07 -1.76
N ALA A 65 -11.10 1.87 -2.72
CA ALA A 65 -11.14 1.48 -4.13
C ALA A 65 -9.93 0.60 -4.46
N CYS A 66 -10.15 -0.56 -5.08
CA CYS A 66 -9.06 -1.34 -5.67
C CYS A 66 -8.61 -0.64 -6.96
N VAL A 67 -7.44 -0.02 -6.92
CA VAL A 67 -6.91 0.78 -8.04
C VAL A 67 -6.17 -0.10 -9.05
N PHE A 68 -5.53 -1.16 -8.57
CA PHE A 68 -4.80 -2.12 -9.40
C PHE A 68 -4.74 -3.50 -8.75
N ALA A 69 -4.81 -4.55 -9.56
CA ALA A 69 -4.73 -5.94 -9.12
C ALA A 69 -3.87 -6.75 -10.10
N GLU A 70 -3.11 -7.70 -9.58
CA GLU A 70 -2.24 -8.60 -10.35
C GLU A 70 -2.44 -10.05 -9.89
N ASP A 71 -3.01 -10.85 -10.79
CA ASP A 71 -3.40 -12.22 -10.51
C ASP A 71 -2.24 -13.21 -10.72
N HIS A 72 -1.27 -12.88 -11.58
CA HIS A 72 -0.19 -13.78 -11.93
C HIS A 72 0.70 -14.07 -10.72
N GLU A 73 0.83 -15.37 -10.39
CA GLU A 73 1.39 -15.78 -9.10
C GLU A 73 2.84 -15.38 -8.85
N LYS A 74 3.60 -15.19 -9.94
CA LYS A 74 5.02 -14.84 -9.90
C LYS A 74 5.26 -13.33 -9.86
N ILE A 75 4.22 -12.51 -9.94
CA ILE A 75 4.32 -11.05 -9.99
C ILE A 75 3.96 -10.46 -8.63
N PHE A 76 4.85 -9.63 -8.11
CA PHE A 76 4.74 -8.93 -6.84
C PHE A 76 4.54 -7.44 -7.11
N LEU A 77 3.63 -6.82 -6.38
CA LEU A 77 3.39 -5.39 -6.45
C LEU A 77 4.19 -4.62 -5.41
N ASP A 78 4.67 -3.44 -5.79
CA ASP A 78 5.29 -2.48 -4.88
C ASP A 78 4.88 -1.05 -5.26
N LEU A 79 5.08 -0.11 -4.33
CA LEU A 79 4.74 1.29 -4.50
C LEU A 79 5.97 2.18 -4.31
N SER A 80 6.12 3.17 -5.19
CA SER A 80 6.96 4.33 -4.94
C SER A 80 6.24 5.62 -5.28
N ARG A 81 6.91 6.73 -4.97
CA ARG A 81 6.48 8.07 -5.36
C ARG A 81 7.63 8.77 -6.07
N THR A 82 7.33 9.50 -7.12
CA THR A 82 8.34 10.31 -7.82
C THR A 82 8.93 11.36 -6.89
N LYS A 83 10.18 11.79 -7.16
CA LYS A 83 10.89 12.77 -6.32
C LYS A 83 10.17 14.11 -6.21
N ASP A 84 9.44 14.50 -7.24
CA ASP A 84 8.63 15.72 -7.28
C ASP A 84 7.25 15.55 -6.63
N GLY A 85 6.91 14.34 -6.15
CA GLY A 85 5.66 14.03 -5.48
C GLY A 85 4.42 14.00 -6.39
N ARG A 86 4.58 14.20 -7.70
CA ARG A 86 3.46 14.32 -8.64
C ARG A 86 2.80 12.99 -8.98
N TRP A 87 3.57 11.91 -8.92
CA TRP A 87 3.12 10.59 -9.35
C TRP A 87 3.39 9.54 -8.29
N ASN A 88 2.37 8.71 -8.03
CA ASN A 88 2.56 7.43 -7.39
C ASN A 88 2.78 6.39 -8.48
N VAL A 89 3.75 5.51 -8.28
CA VAL A 89 4.14 4.49 -9.25
C VAL A 89 3.87 3.12 -8.63
N VAL A 90 3.09 2.31 -9.33
CA VAL A 90 2.91 0.89 -9.03
C VAL A 90 3.90 0.11 -9.87
N TYR A 91 4.74 -0.71 -9.23
CA TYR A 91 5.61 -1.65 -9.93
C TYR A 91 5.03 -3.04 -9.89
N ALA A 92 5.05 -3.74 -11.02
CA ALA A 92 4.78 -5.16 -11.13
C ALA A 92 6.08 -5.87 -11.49
N GLN A 93 6.60 -6.70 -10.59
CA GLN A 93 7.92 -7.31 -10.73
C GLN A 93 7.86 -8.82 -10.54
N SER A 94 8.54 -9.58 -11.39
CA SER A 94 8.78 -10.99 -11.15
C SER A 94 10.06 -11.19 -10.35
N LYS A 95 10.07 -12.16 -9.44
CA LYS A 95 11.32 -12.62 -8.82
C LYS A 95 11.98 -13.63 -9.76
N THR A 96 12.89 -13.19 -10.63
CA THR A 96 13.84 -14.09 -11.26
C THR A 96 14.92 -14.43 -10.23
N ARG A 97 15.01 -15.69 -9.79
CA ARG A 97 16.24 -16.16 -9.14
C ARG A 97 17.35 -16.07 -10.20
N GLY A 98 18.32 -15.18 -9.99
CA GLY A 98 19.59 -15.26 -10.73
C GLY A 98 20.23 -16.61 -10.40
N GLY A 99 20.58 -17.37 -11.45
CA GLY A 99 21.42 -18.56 -11.31
C GLY A 99 22.86 -18.20 -10.97
#